data_AF-A0A932GL76-F1
#
_entry.id   AF-A0A932GL76-F1
#
_cell.length_a   1.000
_cell.length_b   1.000
_cell.length_c   1.000
_cell.angle_alpha   90.00
_cell.angle_beta   90.00
_cell.angle_gamma   90.00
#
_symmetry.space_group_name_H-M   'P 1'
#
loop_
_entity.id
_entity.type
_entity.pdbx_description
1 polymer ?
#
loop_
_entity_poly.entity_id
_entity_poly.type
_entity_poly.pdbx_seq_one_letter_code
_entity_poly.pdbx_strand_id
1 'polypeptide(L)' 'MDSSKVLILNQTFEALQVCTARRAIILLYTGRAERVEDTNRVLRSPSVVVPVPSVIRLHRYVRKPPLQTLSFNKK' A
#
# COMPACT_ATOMS: atom_id res chain seq x y z
N MET A 1 13.70 9.57 -5.49
CA MET A 1 12.26 9.75 -5.30
C MET A 1 11.60 8.43 -5.68
N ASP A 2 11.24 7.47 -4.83
CA ASP A 2 10.79 7.49 -3.44
C ASP A 2 11.05 6.10 -2.83
N SER A 3 11.97 6.00 -1.87
CA SER A 3 12.19 4.75 -1.10
C SER A 3 11.18 4.61 0.06
N SER A 4 10.26 5.56 0.19
CA SER A 4 9.19 5.50 1.19
C SER A 4 8.25 4.35 0.87
N LYS A 5 8.37 3.29 1.67
CA LYS A 5 7.52 2.10 1.67
C LYS A 5 6.19 2.43 2.34
N VAL A 6 5.10 1.98 1.72
CA VAL A 6 3.73 2.15 2.20
C VAL A 6 3.08 0.79 2.30
N LEU A 7 2.42 0.51 3.42
CA LEU A 7 1.67 -0.72 3.61
C LEU A 7 0.29 -0.60 2.95
N ILE A 8 -0.05 -1.57 2.11
CA ILE A 8 -1.40 -1.74 1.58
C ILE A 8 -2.12 -2.77 2.45
N LEU A 9 -3.26 -2.37 2.99
CA LEU A 9 -4.21 -3.23 3.66
C LEU A 9 -5.32 -3.65 2.70
N ASN A 10 -5.83 -4.84 2.96
CA ASN A 10 -7.06 -5.35 2.37
C ASN A 10 -8.27 -4.62 2.96
N GLN A 11 -9.45 -4.77 2.35
CA GLN A 11 -10.69 -4.19 2.87
C GLN A 11 -10.99 -4.60 4.33
N THR A 12 -10.54 -5.80 4.74
CA THR A 12 -10.63 -6.38 6.08
C THR A 12 -9.52 -5.95 7.05
N PHE A 13 -8.72 -4.93 6.70
CA PHE A 13 -7.55 -4.47 7.47
C PHE A 13 -6.38 -5.45 7.58
N GLU A 14 -6.43 -6.59 6.88
CA GLU A 14 -5.29 -7.50 6.77
C GLU A 14 -4.17 -6.89 5.91
N ALA A 15 -2.92 -7.02 6.34
CA ALA A 15 -1.76 -6.61 5.53
C ALA A 15 -1.73 -7.37 4.19
N LEU A 16 -1.74 -6.66 3.06
CA LEU A 16 -1.77 -7.25 1.72
C LEU A 16 -0.40 -7.25 1.04
N GLN A 17 0.23 -6.08 0.92
CA GLN A 17 1.53 -5.92 0.27
C GLN A 17 2.17 -4.59 0.69
N VAL A 18 3.46 -4.43 0.44
CA VAL A 18 4.15 -3.14 0.57
C VAL A 18 4.38 -2.55 -0.82
N CYS A 19 4.09 -1.27 -0.99
CA CYS A 19 4.28 -0.54 -2.24
C CYS A 19 5.09 0.74 -2.03
N THR A 20 5.37 1.46 -3.11
CA THR A 20 6.01 2.78 -3.05
C THR A 20 4.99 3.87 -2.76
N ALA A 21 5.43 4.97 -2.13
CA ALA A 21 4.62 6.16 -1.90
C ALA A 21 3.89 6.64 -3.17
N ARG A 22 4.59 6.68 -4.32
CA ARG A 22 3.99 7.04 -5.61
C ARG A 22 2.80 6.16 -5.98
N ARG A 23 2.90 4.84 -5.82
CA ARG A 23 1.80 3.91 -6.11
C ARG A 23 0.64 4.11 -5.16
N ALA A 24 0.91 4.32 -3.87
CA ALA A 24 -0.12 4.61 -2.88
C ALA A 24 -0.88 5.89 -3.21
N ILE A 25 -0.17 6.97 -3.56
CA ILE A 25 -0.75 8.25 -3.97
C ILE A 25 -1.66 8.05 -5.19
N ILE A 26 -1.20 7.34 -6.23
CA ILE A 26 -2.03 7.03 -7.41
C ILE A 26 -3.31 6.30 -7.02
N LEU A 27 -3.24 5.32 -6.10
CA LEU A 27 -4.41 4.56 -5.65
C LEU A 27 -5.42 5.44 -4.89
N LEU A 28 -4.94 6.38 -4.08
CA LEU A 28 -5.79 7.36 -3.39
C LEU A 28 -6.49 8.29 -4.38
N TYR A 29 -5.73 8.91 -5.30
CA TYR A 29 -6.29 9.86 -6.27
C TYR A 29 -7.21 9.21 -7.31
N THR A 30 -7.02 7.93 -7.60
CA THR A 30 -7.93 7.16 -8.47
C THR A 30 -9.17 6.64 -7.74
N GLY A 31 -9.33 6.93 -6.44
CA GLY A 31 -10.48 6.52 -5.63
C GLY A 31 -10.54 5.00 -5.35
N ARG A 32 -9.42 4.29 -5.51
CA ARG A 32 -9.34 2.83 -5.33
C ARG A 32 -8.94 2.42 -3.92
N ALA A 33 -8.41 3.38 -3.16
CA ALA A 33 -7.95 3.18 -1.80
C ALA A 33 -8.36 4.34 -0.92
N GLU A 34 -8.42 4.06 0.37
CA GLU A 34 -8.58 5.01 1.45
C GLU A 34 -7.26 5.16 2.21
N ARG A 35 -7.01 6.37 2.70
CA ARG A 35 -5.84 6.66 3.54
C ARG A 35 -6.15 6.26 4.98
N VAL A 36 -5.28 5.45 5.57
CA VAL A 36 -5.42 4.99 6.96
C VAL A 36 -4.47 5.76 7.87
N GLU A 37 -3.22 5.92 7.44
CA GLU A 37 -2.19 6.58 8.23
C GLU A 37 -1.22 7.32 7.32
N ASP A 38 -0.76 8.49 7.77
CA ASP A 38 0.22 9.32 7.09
C ASP A 38 1.55 9.33 7.84
N THR A 39 2.64 9.50 7.09
CA THR A 39 3.95 9.81 7.66
C THR A 39 4.06 11.31 7.94
N ASN A 40 4.99 11.73 8.79
CA ASN A 40 5.39 13.14 8.96
C ASN A 40 6.03 13.78 7.70
N ARG A 41 6.02 13.09 6.56
CA ARG A 41 6.58 13.56 5.28
C ARG A 41 5.45 14.02 4.37
N VAL A 42 5.76 15.00 3.55
CA VAL A 42 4.85 15.57 2.57
C VAL A 42 5.52 15.62 1.20
N LEU A 43 4.78 15.25 0.17
CA LEU A 43 5.12 15.49 -1.21
C LEU A 43 4.70 16.93 -1.56
N ARG A 44 5.64 17.73 -2.04
CA ARG A 44 5.41 19.11 -2.47
C ARG A 44 5.44 19.17 -3.99
N SER A 45 4.45 19.81 -4.59
CA SER A 45 4.51 20.35 -5.94
C SER A 45 4.39 21.88 -5.85
N PRO A 46 4.72 22.62 -6.92
CA PRO A 46 4.59 24.08 -6.91
C PRO A 46 3.19 24.59 -6.53
N SER A 47 2.15 23.79 -6.73
CA SER A 47 0.76 24.18 -6.50
C SER A 47 0.06 23.38 -5.41
N VAL A 48 0.60 22.23 -4.98
CA VAL A 48 -0.10 21.28 -4.11
C VAL A 48 0.85 20.67 -3.08
N VAL A 49 0.32 20.40 -1.90
CA VAL A 49 0.99 19.70 -0.82
C VAL A 49 0.19 18.46 -0.50
N VAL A 50 0.81 17.29 -0.60
CA VAL A 50 0.15 16.01 -0.37
C VAL A 50 0.89 15.26 0.75
N PRO A 51 0.21 14.86 1.84
CA PRO A 51 0.85 14.01 2.84
C PRO A 51 1.22 12.65 2.25
N VAL A 52 2.39 12.14 2.62
CA VAL A 52 2.85 10.82 2.18
C VAL A 52 2.22 9.76 3.09
N PRO A 53 1.37 8.86 2.57
CA PRO A 53 0.76 7.83 3.39
C PRO A 53 1.81 6.83 3.88
N SER A 54 1.71 6.38 5.13
CA SER A 54 2.43 5.20 5.63
C SER A 54 1.60 3.93 5.43
N VAL A 55 0.26 4.04 5.50
CA VAL A 55 -0.69 2.93 5.36
C VAL A 55 -1.92 3.35 4.54
N ILE A 56 -2.29 2.53 3.56
CA ILE A 56 -3.53 2.69 2.76
C ILE A 56 -4.36 1.41 2.78
N ARG A 57 -5.67 1.51 2.59
CA ARG A 57 -6.60 0.38 2.53
C ARG A 57 -7.31 0.33 1.19
N LEU A 58 -7.33 -0.83 0.53
CA LEU A 58 -8.10 -0.98 -0.71
C LEU A 58 -9.60 -1.07 -0.42
N HIS A 59 -10.42 -0.43 -1.27
CA HIS A 59 -11.88 -0.51 -1.16
C HIS A 59 -12.42 -1.90 -1.50
N ARG A 60 -11.72 -2.63 -2.36
CA ARG A 60 -12.09 -4.00 -2.75
C ARG A 60 -11.30 -5.01 -1.95
N TYR A 61 -11.96 -6.12 -1.63
CA TYR A 61 -11.29 -7.30 -1.11
C TYR A 61 -10.38 -7.94 -2.18
N VAL A 62 -9.11 -8.18 -1.84
CA VAL A 62 -8.16 -8.92 -2.65
C VAL A 62 -7.83 -10.25 -1.96
N ARG A 63 -8.27 -11.36 -2.56
CA ARG A 63 -7.95 -12.70 -2.05
C ARG A 63 -6.48 -13.01 -2.29
N LYS A 64 -5.73 -13.29 -1.22
CA LYS A 64 -4.34 -13.75 -1.36
C LYS A 64 -4.33 -15.17 -1.91
N PRO A 65 -3.44 -15.50 -2.87
CA PRO A 65 -3.26 -16.88 -3.28
C PRO A 65 -2.77 -17.71 -2.07
N PRO A 66 -3.15 -19.00 -2.00
CA PRO A 66 -2.63 -19.89 -0.97
C PRO A 66 -1.09 -19.90 -1.06
N LEU A 67 -0.43 -19.90 0.10
CA LEU A 67 1.02 -20.02 0.16
C LEU A 67 1.42 -21.31 -0.55
N GLN A 68 2.40 -21.23 -1.46
CA GLN A 68 2.95 -22.42 -2.08
C GLN A 68 3.58 -23.25 -0.96
N THR A 69 3.00 -24.42 -0.69
CA THR A 69 3.67 -25.44 0.11
C THR A 69 4.85 -25.90 -0.75
N LEU A 70 6.05 -25.43 -0.42
CA LEU A 70 7.26 -26.00 -0.98
C LEU A 70 7.32 -27.44 -0.48
N SER A 71 7.23 -28.41 -1.40
CA SER A 71 7.46 -29.81 -1.04
C SER A 71 8.93 -29.95 -0.66
N PHE A 72 9.20 -30.03 0.65
CA PHE A 72 10.52 -30.37 1.14
C PHE A 72 10.74 -31.85 0.86
N ASN A 73 11.38 -32.16 -0.26
CA ASN A 73 11.77 -33.53 -0.54
C ASN A 73 12.92 -33.89 0.40
N LYS A 74 12.65 -34.77 1.37
CA LYS A 74 13.61 -35.24 2.36
C LYS A 74 14.46 -36.32 1.67
N LYS A 75 15.69 -35.97 1.31
CA LYS A 75 16.69 -36.92 0.83
C LYS A 75 17.39 -37.57 2.00
#